data_AF-A0A2V7W6K9-F1
#
_entry.id   AF-A0A2V7W6K9-F1
#
_cell.length_a   1.000
_cell.length_b   1.000
_cell.length_c   1.000
_cell.angle_alpha   90.00
_cell.angle_beta   90.00
_cell.angle_gamma   90.00
#
_symmetry.space_group_name_H-M   'P 1'
#
loop_
_entity.id
_entity.type
_entity.pdbx_description
1 polymer ?
#
loop_
_entity_poly.entity_id
_entity_poly.type
_entity_poly.pdbx_seq_one_letter_code
_entity_poly.pdbx_strand_id
1 'polypeptide(L)'
;MSVDPAHTLRDVFDRQRPPENLTIETIDTRERWRRFRETLGQEIDRAVAGLTPSGVTLEYDAEAMRNLVEIAPPGADELFAISRLADLIADRSQDAIIVDTAPTGHFLRLLDLPRTAGEWVREFMRILLRYRELIPAGSLGEELVHASRSLHALEEMLHSADCGVIVVTRPERIVVAETRRLIDELQRRGINVSGVIANYVTPETDCSCDRSMRAHENAALRELGREAVMIERQDAPITSLAELAALVPLDSRS
;
A
#
# COMPACT_ATOMS: atom_id res chain seq x y z
N MET A 1 -9.07 -2.25 3.29
CA MET A 1 -7.96 -3.16 2.94
C MET A 1 -6.71 -2.69 3.67
N SER A 2 -5.97 -3.58 4.33
CA SER A 2 -4.66 -3.23 4.92
C SER A 2 -3.53 -3.77 4.06
N VAL A 3 -2.57 -2.91 3.74
CA VAL A 3 -1.27 -3.29 3.17
C VAL A 3 -0.14 -3.12 4.20
N ASP A 4 -0.48 -2.85 5.46
CA ASP A 4 0.47 -2.80 6.57
C ASP A 4 0.89 -4.23 7.00
N PRO A 5 2.19 -4.57 6.94
CA PRO A 5 2.71 -5.84 7.41
C PRO A 5 2.49 -6.09 8.91
N ALA A 6 2.23 -5.06 9.71
CA ALA A 6 2.06 -5.19 11.16
C ALA A 6 0.67 -5.74 11.57
N HIS A 7 -0.24 -5.99 10.62
CA HIS A 7 -1.57 -6.60 10.86
C HIS A 7 -2.43 -5.89 11.92
N THR A 8 -2.21 -4.60 12.16
CA THR A 8 -2.84 -3.81 13.23
C THR A 8 -4.37 -3.74 13.15
N LEU A 9 -4.93 -3.81 11.93
CA LEU A 9 -6.38 -3.88 11.73
C LEU A 9 -7.03 -5.17 12.23
N ARG A 10 -6.27 -6.27 12.40
CA ARG A 10 -6.84 -7.50 12.96
C ARG A 10 -7.19 -7.32 14.43
N ASP A 11 -6.35 -6.65 15.21
CA ASP A 11 -6.54 -6.54 16.67
C ASP A 11 -7.86 -5.85 17.06
N VAL A 12 -8.34 -4.90 16.24
CA VAL A 12 -9.61 -4.18 16.46
C VAL A 12 -10.82 -5.06 16.11
N PHE A 13 -10.72 -5.92 15.10
CA PHE A 13 -11.82 -6.77 14.61
C PHE A 13 -11.74 -8.23 15.09
N ASP A 14 -10.67 -8.62 15.77
CA ASP A 14 -10.50 -9.99 16.30
C ASP A 14 -11.59 -10.35 17.32
N ARG A 15 -12.23 -9.34 17.89
CA ARG A 15 -13.27 -9.47 18.92
C ARG A 15 -14.68 -9.18 18.42
N GLN A 16 -14.86 -8.65 17.21
CA GLN A 16 -16.17 -8.19 16.71
C GLN A 16 -16.32 -8.43 15.22
N ARG A 17 -17.48 -8.93 14.80
CA ARG A 17 -17.82 -8.99 13.38
C ARG A 17 -17.96 -7.55 12.84
N PRO A 18 -17.36 -7.25 11.68
CA PRO A 18 -17.62 -5.98 11.03
C PRO A 18 -19.11 -5.87 10.65
N PRO A 19 -19.66 -4.64 10.54
CA PRO A 19 -21.00 -4.40 10.02
C PRO A 19 -21.20 -5.00 8.62
N GLU A 20 -22.44 -5.26 8.23
CA GLU A 20 -22.76 -5.89 6.93
C GLU A 20 -22.24 -5.09 5.72
N ASN A 21 -22.13 -3.77 5.85
CA ASN A 21 -21.62 -2.87 4.82
C ASN A 21 -20.10 -2.64 4.88
N LEU A 22 -19.36 -3.36 5.73
CA LEU A 22 -17.91 -3.23 5.86
C LEU A 22 -17.23 -4.57 5.62
N THR A 23 -16.47 -4.65 4.53
CA THR A 23 -15.58 -5.77 4.26
C THR A 23 -14.14 -5.41 4.60
N ILE A 24 -13.47 -6.30 5.33
CA ILE A 24 -12.07 -6.12 5.73
C ILE A 24 -11.24 -7.21 5.08
N GLU A 25 -10.24 -6.78 4.32
CA GLU A 25 -9.32 -7.67 3.64
C GLU A 25 -7.88 -7.35 4.08
N THR A 26 -7.15 -8.39 4.44
CA THR A 26 -5.70 -8.36 4.72
C THR A 26 -5.01 -9.28 3.73
N ILE A 27 -3.98 -8.79 3.07
CA ILE A 27 -3.26 -9.55 2.04
C ILE A 27 -1.88 -9.91 2.57
N ASP A 28 -1.58 -11.21 2.60
CA ASP A 28 -0.22 -11.70 2.80
C ASP A 28 0.53 -11.69 1.46
N THR A 29 1.25 -10.60 1.20
CA THR A 29 2.03 -10.39 -0.03
C THR A 29 3.23 -11.31 -0.11
N ARG A 30 3.90 -11.55 1.03
CA ARG A 30 5.15 -12.32 1.12
C ARG A 30 4.95 -13.78 0.77
N GLU A 31 3.89 -14.37 1.30
CA GLU A 31 3.58 -15.76 1.04
C GLU A 31 3.14 -15.99 -0.42
N ARG A 32 2.40 -15.04 -1.01
CA ARG A 32 2.09 -15.07 -2.46
C ARG A 32 3.35 -14.96 -3.32
N TRP A 33 4.26 -14.05 -2.96
CA TRP A 33 5.54 -13.87 -3.64
C TRP A 33 6.44 -15.10 -3.56
N ARG A 34 6.51 -15.74 -2.39
CA ARG A 34 7.23 -17.00 -2.22
C ARG A 34 6.73 -18.08 -3.18
N ARG A 35 5.41 -18.26 -3.25
CA ARG A 35 4.79 -19.24 -4.16
C ARG A 35 5.05 -18.92 -5.63
N PHE A 36 4.95 -17.66 -6.03
CA PHE A 36 5.27 -17.22 -7.38
C PHE A 36 6.71 -17.59 -7.79
N ARG A 37 7.69 -17.29 -6.92
CA ARG A 37 9.10 -17.64 -7.14
C ARG A 37 9.32 -19.15 -7.26
N GLU A 38 8.66 -19.93 -6.41
CA GLU A 38 8.77 -21.40 -6.42
C GLU A 38 8.22 -22.00 -7.71
N THR A 39 7.02 -21.59 -8.12
CA THR A 39 6.41 -22.04 -9.38
C THR A 39 7.29 -21.71 -10.57
N LEU A 40 7.78 -20.48 -10.66
CA LEU A 40 8.66 -20.04 -11.74
C LEU A 40 9.99 -20.81 -11.77
N GLY A 41 10.62 -21.01 -10.60
CA GLY A 41 11.85 -21.79 -10.51
C GLY A 41 11.67 -23.20 -11.06
N GLN A 42 10.56 -23.86 -10.72
CA GLN A 42 10.22 -25.18 -11.25
C GLN A 42 10.02 -25.19 -12.77
N GLU A 43 9.37 -24.18 -13.35
CA GLU A 43 9.20 -24.10 -14.80
C GLU A 43 10.54 -23.88 -15.53
N ILE A 44 11.42 -23.04 -14.98
CA ILE A 44 12.77 -22.83 -15.52
C ILE A 44 13.58 -24.12 -15.44
N ASP A 45 13.56 -24.82 -14.31
CA ASP A 45 14.31 -26.08 -14.12
C ASP A 45 13.83 -27.16 -15.08
N ARG A 46 12.51 -27.28 -15.31
CA ARG A 46 11.96 -28.20 -16.32
C ARG A 46 12.40 -27.85 -17.74
N ALA A 47 12.39 -26.56 -18.08
CA ALA A 47 12.81 -26.10 -19.40
C ALA A 47 14.29 -26.40 -19.67
N VAL A 48 15.15 -26.21 -18.66
CA VAL A 48 16.59 -26.55 -18.75
C VAL A 48 16.80 -28.06 -18.85
N ALA A 49 16.14 -28.85 -18.00
CA ALA A 49 16.28 -30.31 -18.00
C ALA A 49 15.75 -30.96 -19.30
N GLY A 50 14.82 -30.32 -20.00
CA GLY A 50 14.28 -30.77 -21.28
C GLY A 50 15.23 -30.59 -22.47
N LEU A 51 16.37 -29.90 -22.30
CA LEU A 51 17.35 -29.67 -23.38
C LEU A 51 18.56 -30.62 -23.31
N THR A 52 19.03 -31.04 -24.48
CA THR A 52 20.28 -31.81 -24.68
C THR A 52 21.55 -30.94 -24.50
N PRO A 53 22.76 -31.52 -24.34
CA PRO A 53 23.99 -30.82 -23.90
C PRO A 53 24.50 -29.66 -24.77
N SER A 54 23.86 -29.38 -25.92
CA SER A 54 24.21 -28.30 -26.84
C SER A 54 23.58 -26.94 -26.47
N GLY A 55 22.72 -26.90 -25.42
CA GLY A 55 21.90 -25.76 -25.03
C GLY A 55 22.57 -24.66 -24.20
N VAL A 56 23.88 -24.45 -24.32
CA VAL A 56 24.68 -23.52 -23.49
C VAL A 56 24.05 -22.12 -23.38
N THR A 57 23.45 -21.60 -24.45
CA THR A 57 22.76 -20.29 -24.42
C THR A 57 21.53 -20.29 -23.52
N LEU A 58 20.75 -21.38 -23.46
CA LEU A 58 19.63 -21.48 -22.53
C LEU A 58 20.12 -21.54 -21.08
N GLU A 59 21.22 -22.22 -20.79
CA GLU A 59 21.73 -22.27 -19.41
C GLU A 59 22.08 -20.87 -18.89
N TYR A 60 22.79 -20.06 -19.68
CA TYR A 60 23.08 -18.65 -19.34
C TYR A 60 21.81 -17.80 -19.22
N ASP A 61 20.84 -17.98 -20.12
CA ASP A 61 19.61 -17.18 -20.11
C ASP A 61 18.61 -17.62 -19.04
N ALA A 62 18.61 -18.90 -18.67
CA ALA A 62 17.86 -19.44 -17.53
C ALA A 62 18.46 -18.93 -16.21
N GLU A 63 19.79 -18.86 -16.11
CA GLU A 63 20.46 -18.19 -15.00
C GLU A 63 20.11 -16.70 -14.95
N ALA A 64 20.05 -16.01 -16.10
CA ALA A 64 19.59 -14.62 -16.17
C ALA A 64 18.12 -14.47 -15.70
N MET A 65 17.22 -15.40 -16.04
CA MET A 65 15.83 -15.42 -15.54
C MET A 65 15.77 -15.63 -14.03
N ARG A 66 16.53 -16.59 -13.48
CA ARG A 66 16.61 -16.81 -12.03
C ARG A 66 17.15 -15.56 -11.31
N ASN A 67 18.21 -14.97 -11.86
CA ASN A 67 18.79 -13.73 -11.34
C ASN A 67 17.79 -12.57 -11.38
N LEU A 68 17.00 -12.40 -12.45
CA LEU A 68 15.99 -11.35 -12.54
C LEU A 68 14.90 -11.43 -11.47
N VAL A 69 14.58 -12.64 -11.05
CA VAL A 69 13.61 -12.91 -9.99
C VAL A 69 14.25 -12.67 -8.62
N GLU A 70 15.51 -13.06 -8.44
CA GLU A 70 16.30 -12.78 -7.24
C GLU A 70 16.55 -11.29 -7.01
N ILE A 71 16.84 -10.53 -8.08
CA ILE A 71 17.08 -9.07 -8.02
C ILE A 71 15.81 -8.25 -8.14
N ALA A 72 14.62 -8.87 -8.06
CA ALA A 72 13.36 -8.15 -8.08
C ALA A 72 13.41 -6.94 -7.13
N PRO A 73 12.86 -5.78 -7.53
CA PRO A 73 13.00 -4.56 -6.75
C PRO A 73 12.44 -4.75 -5.34
N PRO A 74 13.04 -4.12 -4.31
CA PRO A 74 12.49 -4.15 -2.96
C PRO A 74 11.03 -3.71 -2.98
N GLY A 75 10.12 -4.56 -2.50
CA GLY A 75 8.67 -4.32 -2.55
C GLY A 75 7.95 -4.95 -3.74
N ALA A 76 8.60 -5.77 -4.57
CA ALA A 76 7.93 -6.50 -5.64
C ALA A 76 6.77 -7.39 -5.15
N ASP A 77 6.79 -7.84 -3.89
CA ASP A 77 5.68 -8.56 -3.27
C ASP A 77 4.41 -7.69 -3.12
N GLU A 78 4.56 -6.36 -3.01
CA GLU A 78 3.45 -5.41 -2.95
C GLU A 78 2.61 -5.41 -4.24
N LEU A 79 3.14 -5.94 -5.35
CA LEU A 79 2.38 -6.14 -6.59
C LEU A 79 1.10 -6.96 -6.38
N PHE A 80 1.10 -7.96 -5.49
CA PHE A 80 -0.11 -8.73 -5.22
C PHE A 80 -1.20 -7.92 -4.52
N ALA A 81 -0.80 -6.98 -3.65
CA ALA A 81 -1.73 -6.07 -3.02
C ALA A 81 -2.28 -5.05 -4.02
N ILE A 82 -1.41 -4.49 -4.87
CA ILE A 82 -1.81 -3.57 -5.95
C ILE A 82 -2.75 -4.26 -6.93
N SER A 83 -2.43 -5.49 -7.33
CA SER A 83 -3.28 -6.31 -8.19
C SER A 83 -4.67 -6.49 -7.61
N ARG A 84 -4.77 -6.82 -6.32
CA ARG A 84 -6.06 -6.95 -5.66
C ARG A 84 -6.81 -5.62 -5.56
N LEU A 85 -6.11 -4.53 -5.28
CA LEU A 85 -6.71 -3.19 -5.26
C LEU A 85 -7.26 -2.81 -6.64
N ALA A 86 -6.50 -3.07 -7.70
CA ALA A 86 -6.93 -2.83 -9.07
C ALA A 86 -8.17 -3.67 -9.45
N ASP A 87 -8.22 -4.94 -9.03
CA ASP A 87 -9.41 -5.78 -9.22
C ASP A 87 -10.65 -5.19 -8.53
N LEU A 88 -10.50 -4.69 -7.30
CA LEU A 88 -11.59 -4.05 -6.56
C LEU A 88 -12.06 -2.75 -7.23
N ILE A 89 -11.12 -1.96 -7.74
CA ILE A 89 -11.41 -0.73 -8.49
C ILE A 89 -12.18 -1.06 -9.78
N ALA A 90 -11.76 -2.12 -10.50
CA ALA A 90 -12.37 -2.54 -11.75
C ALA A 90 -13.77 -3.14 -11.57
N ASP A 91 -13.99 -3.91 -10.50
CA ASP A 91 -15.26 -4.57 -10.18
C ASP A 91 -16.38 -3.56 -9.85
N ARG A 92 -16.04 -2.39 -9.31
CA ARG A 92 -16.99 -1.33 -8.92
C ARG A 92 -18.14 -1.81 -8.03
N SER A 93 -17.95 -2.92 -7.30
CA SER A 93 -18.94 -3.48 -6.38
C SER A 93 -18.98 -2.78 -5.03
N GLN A 94 -17.96 -1.96 -4.72
CA GLN A 94 -17.84 -1.20 -3.48
C GLN A 94 -18.06 0.28 -3.77
N ASP A 95 -18.81 0.95 -2.89
CA ASP A 95 -19.00 2.41 -2.97
C ASP A 95 -17.72 3.17 -2.62
N ALA A 96 -16.90 2.63 -1.70
CA ALA A 96 -15.64 3.20 -1.28
C ALA A 96 -14.62 2.12 -0.90
N ILE A 97 -13.36 2.37 -1.21
CA ILE A 97 -12.24 1.51 -0.82
C ILE A 97 -11.28 2.32 0.04
N ILE A 98 -11.14 1.93 1.30
CA ILE A 98 -10.16 2.53 2.22
C ILE A 98 -8.93 1.63 2.28
N VAL A 99 -7.75 2.20 1.97
CA VAL A 99 -6.47 1.51 2.03
C VAL A 99 -5.68 2.02 3.22
N ASP A 100 -5.44 1.14 4.18
CA ASP A 100 -4.55 1.37 5.31
C ASP A 100 -3.12 1.03 4.90
N THR A 101 -2.26 2.05 4.83
CA THR A 101 -0.89 1.96 4.30
C THR A 101 0.14 1.89 5.41
N ALA A 102 1.27 1.22 5.14
CA ALA A 102 2.44 1.29 5.99
C ALA A 102 2.93 2.76 6.19
N PRO A 103 3.77 3.03 7.22
CA PRO A 103 4.22 4.39 7.56
C PRO A 103 4.88 5.15 6.40
N THR A 104 4.97 6.48 6.53
CA THR A 104 5.36 7.46 5.49
C THR A 104 6.37 6.99 4.44
N GLY A 105 7.52 6.45 4.84
CA GLY A 105 8.56 6.00 3.90
C GLY A 105 8.13 4.84 2.99
N HIS A 106 7.34 3.90 3.52
CA HIS A 106 6.79 2.79 2.75
C HIS A 106 5.67 3.25 1.82
N PHE A 107 4.86 4.23 2.26
CA PHE A 107 3.85 4.82 1.39
C PHE A 107 4.47 5.53 0.18
N LEU A 108 5.50 6.36 0.37
CA LEU A 108 6.20 7.00 -0.75
C LEU A 108 6.81 5.97 -1.71
N ARG A 109 7.33 4.84 -1.20
CA ARG A 109 7.79 3.74 -2.05
C ARG A 109 6.66 3.13 -2.86
N LEU A 110 5.48 2.95 -2.26
CA LEU A 110 4.30 2.45 -2.95
C LEU A 110 3.93 3.33 -4.15
N LEU A 111 4.06 4.65 -4.00
CA LEU A 111 3.84 5.61 -5.10
C LEU A 111 4.89 5.51 -6.21
N ASP A 112 6.07 4.94 -5.95
CA ASP A 112 7.11 4.71 -6.94
C ASP A 112 6.99 3.34 -7.64
N LEU A 113 6.13 2.45 -7.15
CA LEU A 113 5.97 1.09 -7.70
C LEU A 113 5.47 1.06 -9.14
N PRO A 114 4.46 1.86 -9.57
CA PRO A 114 4.02 1.87 -10.97
C PRO A 114 5.17 2.04 -11.96
N ARG A 115 6.14 2.90 -11.62
CA ARG A 115 7.35 3.11 -12.40
C ARG A 115 8.34 1.96 -12.25
N THR A 116 8.79 1.68 -11.03
CA THR A 116 9.92 0.76 -10.77
C THR A 116 9.55 -0.70 -11.03
N ALA A 117 8.42 -1.17 -10.51
CA ALA A 117 7.96 -2.52 -10.75
C ALA A 117 7.45 -2.70 -12.18
N GLY A 118 6.91 -1.64 -12.80
CA GLY A 118 6.52 -1.66 -14.22
C GLY A 118 7.70 -1.94 -15.16
N GLU A 119 8.88 -1.38 -14.88
CA GLU A 119 10.11 -1.69 -15.63
C GLU A 119 10.50 -3.16 -15.48
N TRP A 120 10.47 -3.69 -14.25
CA TRP A 120 10.77 -5.09 -13.97
C TRP A 120 9.78 -6.04 -14.65
N VAL A 121 8.47 -5.79 -14.55
CA VAL A 121 7.42 -6.59 -15.21
C VAL A 121 7.61 -6.60 -16.73
N ARG A 122 7.92 -5.45 -17.34
CA ARG A 122 8.20 -5.38 -18.79
C ARG A 122 9.40 -6.21 -19.20
N GLU A 123 10.50 -6.09 -18.47
CA GLU A 123 11.73 -6.83 -18.79
C GLU A 123 11.54 -8.33 -18.59
N PHE A 124 10.81 -8.72 -17.55
CA PHE A 124 10.51 -10.11 -17.30
C PHE A 124 9.58 -10.69 -18.38
N MET A 125 8.53 -9.97 -18.79
CA MET A 125 7.69 -10.38 -19.93
C MET A 125 8.50 -10.53 -21.23
N ARG A 126 9.43 -9.61 -21.51
CA ARG A 126 10.30 -9.66 -22.70
C ARG A 126 11.08 -10.97 -22.76
N ILE A 127 11.60 -11.41 -21.61
CA ILE A 127 12.39 -12.64 -21.51
C ILE A 127 11.49 -13.87 -21.57
N LEU A 128 10.37 -13.88 -20.83
CA LEU A 128 9.41 -14.99 -20.90
C LEU A 128 8.90 -15.23 -22.33
N LEU A 129 8.63 -14.16 -23.10
CA LEU A 129 8.23 -14.25 -24.50
C LEU A 129 9.35 -14.80 -25.40
N ARG A 130 10.61 -14.47 -25.12
CA ARG A 130 11.76 -15.01 -25.88
C ARG A 130 11.87 -16.54 -25.73
N TYR A 131 11.54 -17.09 -24.55
CA TYR A 131 11.63 -18.53 -24.27
C TYR A 131 10.28 -19.24 -24.19
N ARG A 132 9.21 -18.66 -24.74
CA ARG A 132 7.83 -19.18 -24.64
C ARG A 132 7.63 -20.62 -25.15
N GLU A 133 8.53 -21.09 -26.03
CA GLU A 133 8.50 -22.45 -26.58
C GLU A 133 9.06 -23.49 -25.60
N LEU A 134 9.85 -23.04 -24.63
CA LEU A 134 10.52 -23.87 -23.63
C LEU A 134 9.91 -23.69 -22.24
N ILE A 135 9.48 -22.47 -21.94
CA ILE A 135 8.82 -22.08 -20.70
C ILE A 135 7.40 -21.67 -21.09
N PRO A 136 6.39 -22.53 -20.84
CA PRO A 136 5.01 -22.17 -21.12
C PRO A 136 4.65 -20.91 -20.34
N ALA A 137 4.25 -19.85 -21.05
CA ALA A 137 3.84 -18.61 -20.38
C ALA A 137 2.68 -18.89 -19.40
N GLY A 138 1.69 -19.70 -19.81
CA GLY A 138 0.63 -20.22 -18.95
C GLY A 138 0.07 -19.18 -17.97
N SER A 139 -0.08 -19.59 -16.71
CA SER A 139 -0.53 -18.70 -15.64
C SER A 139 0.47 -17.58 -15.30
N LEU A 140 1.78 -17.76 -15.54
CA LEU A 140 2.79 -16.73 -15.24
C LEU A 140 2.68 -15.52 -16.16
N GLY A 141 2.45 -15.76 -17.45
CA GLY A 141 2.22 -14.70 -18.43
C GLY A 141 0.94 -13.93 -18.11
N GLU A 142 -0.12 -14.63 -17.70
CA GLU A 142 -1.36 -14.01 -17.24
C GLU A 142 -1.14 -13.15 -15.99
N GLU A 143 -0.38 -13.64 -15.00
CA GLU A 143 -0.01 -12.88 -13.80
C GLU A 143 0.80 -11.63 -14.11
N LEU A 144 1.79 -11.69 -15.02
CA LEU A 144 2.58 -10.52 -15.41
C LEU A 144 1.76 -9.48 -16.17
N VAL A 145 0.85 -9.93 -17.06
CA VAL A 145 -0.08 -9.04 -17.76
C VAL A 145 -1.05 -8.39 -16.75
N HIS A 146 -1.55 -9.17 -15.79
CA HIS A 146 -2.39 -8.66 -14.71
C HIS A 146 -1.65 -7.60 -13.90
N ALA A 147 -0.45 -7.90 -13.42
CA ALA A 147 0.39 -6.95 -12.69
C ALA A 147 0.64 -5.65 -13.49
N SER A 148 0.93 -5.77 -14.79
CA SER A 148 1.12 -4.59 -15.65
C SER A 148 -0.14 -3.72 -15.75
N ARG A 149 -1.33 -4.34 -15.86
CA ARG A 149 -2.60 -3.60 -15.90
C ARG A 149 -2.91 -2.97 -14.54
N SER A 150 -2.64 -3.69 -13.46
CA SER A 150 -2.88 -3.22 -12.09
C SER A 150 -2.01 -2.02 -11.73
N LEU A 151 -0.74 -2.01 -12.13
CA LEU A 151 0.15 -0.86 -11.96
C LEU A 151 -0.35 0.35 -12.73
N HIS A 152 -0.84 0.16 -13.95
CA HIS A 152 -1.40 1.24 -14.75
C HIS A 152 -2.70 1.80 -14.15
N ALA A 153 -3.60 0.92 -13.72
CA ALA A 153 -4.86 1.31 -13.08
C ALA A 153 -4.62 2.06 -11.76
N LEU A 154 -3.61 1.66 -10.97
CA LEU A 154 -3.21 2.37 -9.76
C LEU A 154 -2.68 3.77 -10.10
N GLU A 155 -1.81 3.89 -11.10
CA GLU A 155 -1.26 5.17 -11.54
C GLU A 155 -2.37 6.14 -11.97
N GLU A 156 -3.33 5.67 -12.77
CA GLU A 156 -4.49 6.47 -13.19
C GLU A 156 -5.36 6.86 -11.99
N MET A 157 -5.64 5.92 -11.09
CA MET A 157 -6.47 6.17 -9.90
C MET A 157 -5.85 7.22 -8.98
N LEU A 158 -4.54 7.14 -8.70
CA LEU A 158 -3.82 8.09 -7.83
C LEU A 158 -3.93 9.55 -8.29
N HIS A 159 -4.12 9.78 -9.58
CA HIS A 159 -4.27 11.11 -10.19
C HIS A 159 -5.73 11.47 -10.51
N SER A 160 -6.68 10.58 -10.21
CA SER A 160 -8.10 10.83 -10.44
C SER A 160 -8.70 11.68 -9.30
N ALA A 161 -9.79 12.39 -9.59
CA ALA A 161 -10.54 13.13 -8.57
C ALA A 161 -11.25 12.21 -7.55
N ASP A 162 -11.40 10.93 -7.88
CA ASP A 162 -12.05 9.92 -7.04
C ASP A 162 -11.08 9.33 -5.99
N CYS A 163 -9.79 9.68 -6.06
CA CYS A 163 -8.78 9.27 -5.10
C CYS A 163 -8.36 10.42 -4.19
N GLY A 164 -8.09 10.11 -2.93
CA GLY A 164 -7.68 11.08 -1.93
C GLY A 164 -6.86 10.45 -0.82
N VAL A 165 -5.79 11.14 -0.42
CA VAL A 165 -4.95 10.74 0.70
C VAL A 165 -5.36 11.50 1.96
N ILE A 166 -5.65 10.77 3.03
CA ILE A 166 -5.83 11.34 4.37
C ILE A 166 -4.54 11.10 5.16
N VAL A 167 -3.91 12.17 5.62
CA VAL A 167 -2.65 12.07 6.35
C VAL A 167 -2.92 12.15 7.84
N VAL A 168 -2.50 11.14 8.59
CA VAL A 168 -2.60 11.11 10.06
C VAL A 168 -1.26 11.55 10.66
N THR A 169 -1.29 12.48 11.59
CA THR A 169 -0.11 13.05 12.27
C THR A 169 -0.33 13.12 13.79
N ARG A 170 0.75 13.35 14.54
CA ARG A 170 0.70 13.72 15.96
C ARG A 170 1.16 15.17 16.09
N PRO A 171 0.61 15.96 17.02
CA PRO A 171 0.90 17.40 17.13
C PRO A 171 2.28 17.70 17.79
N GLU A 172 3.29 16.93 17.42
CA GLU A 172 4.68 17.13 17.84
C GLU A 172 5.44 17.82 16.71
N ARG A 173 6.24 18.85 17.01
CA ARG A 173 6.93 19.67 15.99
C ARG A 173 7.68 18.86 14.93
N ILE A 174 8.45 17.86 15.34
CA ILE A 174 9.23 17.03 14.41
C ILE A 174 8.31 16.20 13.52
N VAL A 175 7.23 15.65 14.07
CA VAL A 175 6.25 14.84 13.33
C VAL A 175 5.50 15.73 12.34
N VAL A 176 5.07 16.91 12.75
CA VAL A 176 4.41 17.89 11.88
C VAL A 176 5.32 18.34 10.72
N ALA A 177 6.60 18.59 10.99
CA ALA A 177 7.55 18.94 9.93
C ALA A 177 7.69 17.83 8.88
N GLU A 178 7.69 16.57 9.29
CA GLU A 178 7.73 15.42 8.38
C GLU A 178 6.40 15.23 7.63
N THR A 179 5.27 15.39 8.32
CA THR A 179 3.94 15.42 7.70
C THR A 179 3.84 16.48 6.61
N ARG A 180 4.37 17.68 6.87
CA ARG A 180 4.40 18.76 5.87
C ARG A 180 5.21 18.35 4.63
N ARG A 181 6.40 17.76 4.82
CA ARG A 181 7.23 17.28 3.70
C ARG A 181 6.52 16.21 2.87
N LEU A 182 5.80 15.29 3.53
CA LEU A 182 4.97 14.30 2.85
C LEU A 182 3.87 14.97 2.02
N ILE A 183 3.12 15.91 2.60
CA ILE A 183 2.06 16.64 1.89
C ILE A 183 2.65 17.37 0.68
N ASP A 184 3.76 18.08 0.85
CA ASP A 184 4.43 18.80 -0.23
C ASP A 184 4.88 17.83 -1.35
N GLU A 185 5.32 16.62 -1.02
CA GLU A 185 5.70 15.58 -1.99
C GLU A 185 4.48 15.02 -2.75
N LEU A 186 3.37 14.75 -2.05
CA LEU A 186 2.13 14.28 -2.68
C LEU A 186 1.59 15.33 -3.66
N GLN A 187 1.60 16.60 -3.24
CA GLN A 187 1.19 17.72 -4.10
C GLN A 187 2.10 17.89 -5.32
N ARG A 188 3.43 17.76 -5.15
CA ARG A 188 4.37 17.78 -6.29
C ARG A 188 4.09 16.67 -7.30
N ARG A 189 3.62 15.52 -6.84
CA ARG A 189 3.22 14.38 -7.66
C ARG A 189 1.81 14.52 -8.25
N GLY A 190 1.07 15.58 -7.92
CA GLY A 190 -0.31 15.75 -8.38
C GLY A 190 -1.33 14.85 -7.68
N ILE A 191 -0.96 14.26 -6.54
CA ILE A 191 -1.84 13.41 -5.73
C ILE A 191 -2.66 14.29 -4.79
N ASN A 192 -3.97 14.06 -4.77
CA ASN A 192 -4.89 14.82 -3.94
C ASN A 192 -4.74 14.43 -2.46
N VAL A 193 -4.54 15.43 -1.58
CA VAL A 193 -4.55 15.24 -0.13
C VAL A 193 -5.86 15.79 0.44
N SER A 194 -6.84 14.90 0.62
CA SER A 194 -8.20 15.24 1.02
C SER A 194 -8.31 15.78 2.44
N GLY A 195 -7.40 15.40 3.34
CA GLY A 195 -7.49 15.84 4.73
C GLY A 195 -6.26 15.51 5.56
N VAL A 196 -6.18 16.15 6.72
CA VAL A 196 -5.19 15.84 7.75
C VAL A 196 -5.91 15.58 9.06
N ILE A 197 -5.51 14.52 9.75
CA ILE A 197 -6.00 14.19 11.09
C ILE A 197 -4.84 14.37 12.06
N ALA A 198 -4.99 15.27 13.02
CA ALA A 198 -4.08 15.39 14.16
C ALA A 198 -4.60 14.46 15.27
N ASN A 199 -3.98 13.30 15.41
CA ASN A 199 -4.33 12.32 16.42
C ASN A 199 -3.54 12.54 17.72
N TYR A 200 -4.09 12.07 18.83
CA TYR A 200 -3.45 12.11 20.15
C TYR A 200 -3.23 13.55 20.65
N VAL A 201 -4.18 14.45 20.39
CA VAL A 201 -4.14 15.85 20.86
C VAL A 201 -4.47 15.89 22.36
N THR A 202 -3.79 16.73 23.12
CA THR A 202 -4.07 16.90 24.55
C THR A 202 -5.51 17.40 24.76
N PRO A 203 -6.34 16.74 25.59
CA PRO A 203 -7.74 17.11 25.78
C PRO A 203 -7.94 18.55 26.28
N GLU A 204 -9.08 19.17 25.94
CA GLU A 204 -9.46 20.47 26.52
C GLU A 204 -9.89 20.33 27.98
N THR A 205 -9.01 20.74 28.89
CA THR A 205 -9.29 20.70 30.34
C THR A 205 -8.92 22.02 31.03
N ASP A 206 -9.36 22.16 32.28
CA ASP A 206 -8.98 23.27 33.15
C ASP A 206 -7.58 23.11 33.80
N CYS A 207 -6.81 22.05 33.49
CA CYS A 207 -5.43 21.95 33.96
C CYS A 207 -4.55 22.99 33.26
N SER A 208 -3.73 23.72 34.03
CA SER A 208 -2.69 24.60 33.46
C SER A 208 -1.67 23.84 32.61
N CYS A 209 -1.38 22.59 33.00
CA CYS A 209 -0.51 21.66 32.29
C CYS A 209 -1.03 21.36 30.87
N ASP A 210 -2.29 20.95 30.77
CA ASP A 210 -2.92 20.56 29.51
C ASP A 210 -3.12 21.76 28.60
N ARG A 211 -3.55 22.91 29.15
CA ARG A 211 -3.63 24.16 28.37
C ARG A 211 -2.29 24.55 27.76
N SER A 212 -1.20 24.41 28.52
CA SER A 212 0.14 24.71 28.03
C SER A 212 0.58 23.73 26.94
N MET A 213 0.32 22.43 27.13
CA MET A 213 0.66 21.41 26.12
C MET A 213 -0.14 21.62 24.83
N ARG A 214 -1.47 21.78 24.93
CA ARG A 214 -2.34 22.03 23.79
C ARG A 214 -1.97 23.32 23.03
N ALA A 215 -1.46 24.35 23.72
CA ALA A 215 -0.94 25.55 23.07
C ALA A 215 0.30 25.26 22.21
N HIS A 216 1.23 24.39 22.67
CA HIS A 216 2.38 23.96 21.89
C HIS A 216 1.97 23.08 20.70
N GLU A 217 1.02 22.17 20.91
CA GLU A 217 0.43 21.32 19.87
C GLU A 217 -0.22 22.15 18.76
N ASN A 218 -1.06 23.12 19.13
CA ASN A 218 -1.69 24.05 18.19
C ASN A 218 -0.65 24.89 17.43
N ALA A 219 0.42 25.33 18.10
CA ALA A 219 1.49 26.05 17.44
C ALA A 219 2.23 25.18 16.40
N ALA A 220 2.47 23.90 16.71
CA ALA A 220 3.05 22.96 15.76
C ALA A 220 2.10 22.73 14.57
N LEU A 221 0.82 22.44 14.81
CA LEU A 221 -0.16 22.17 13.75
C LEU A 221 -0.33 23.34 12.77
N ARG A 222 -0.16 24.60 13.21
CA ARG A 222 -0.16 25.76 12.31
C ARG A 222 0.93 25.69 11.24
N GLU A 223 2.05 25.01 11.50
CA GLU A 223 3.14 24.84 10.54
C GLU A 223 2.75 23.99 9.32
N LEU A 224 1.68 23.18 9.41
CA LEU A 224 1.12 22.41 8.30
C LEU A 224 0.58 23.32 7.18
N GLY A 225 0.20 24.56 7.51
CA GLY A 225 -0.41 25.49 6.54
C GLY A 225 -1.79 25.06 6.03
N ARG A 226 -2.46 24.14 6.72
CA ARG A 226 -3.82 23.67 6.42
C ARG A 226 -4.55 23.23 7.69
N GLU A 227 -5.87 23.18 7.62
CA GLU A 227 -6.70 22.69 8.71
C GLU A 227 -6.51 21.18 8.93
N ALA A 228 -6.53 20.77 10.20
CA ALA A 228 -6.46 19.38 10.61
C ALA A 228 -7.64 19.08 11.55
N VAL A 229 -8.30 17.95 11.33
CA VAL A 229 -9.29 17.41 12.25
C VAL A 229 -8.55 16.88 13.48
N MET A 230 -8.89 17.39 14.66
CA MET A 230 -8.22 17.01 15.90
C MET A 230 -8.96 15.87 16.59
N ILE A 231 -8.25 14.80 16.92
CA ILE A 231 -8.75 13.69 17.74
C ILE A 231 -8.01 13.73 19.07
N GLU A 232 -8.77 13.91 20.15
CA GLU A 232 -8.22 14.00 21.49
C GLU A 232 -7.72 12.65 21.98
N ARG A 233 -6.62 12.71 22.74
CA ARG A 233 -5.99 11.56 23.36
C ARG A 233 -6.99 10.81 24.24
N GLN A 234 -7.09 9.51 24.00
CA GLN A 234 -7.78 8.57 24.90
C GLN A 234 -6.76 7.94 25.85
N ASP A 235 -7.09 7.86 27.14
CA ASP A 235 -6.21 7.26 28.15
C ASP A 235 -6.21 5.71 28.09
N ALA A 236 -7.21 5.12 27.42
CA ALA A 236 -7.29 3.69 27.14
C ALA A 236 -7.26 3.44 25.61
N PRO A 237 -6.68 2.31 25.17
CA PRO A 237 -6.75 1.93 23.76
C PRO A 237 -8.20 1.68 23.35
N ILE A 238 -8.54 2.07 22.11
CA ILE A 238 -9.84 1.76 21.51
C ILE A 238 -9.86 0.28 21.15
N THR A 239 -10.88 -0.43 21.60
CA THR A 239 -11.00 -1.89 21.43
C THR A 239 -12.30 -2.33 20.79
N SER A 240 -13.19 -1.38 20.45
CA SER A 240 -14.48 -1.66 19.84
C SER A 240 -14.85 -0.66 18.74
N LEU A 241 -15.73 -1.12 17.84
CA LEU A 241 -16.32 -0.26 16.81
C LEU A 241 -17.17 0.86 17.39
N ALA A 242 -17.87 0.61 18.49
CA ALA A 242 -18.70 1.60 19.16
C ALA A 242 -17.86 2.75 19.74
N GLU A 243 -16.72 2.42 20.36
CA GLU A 243 -15.76 3.43 20.82
C GLU A 243 -15.18 4.21 19.64
N LEU A 244 -14.80 3.52 18.55
CA LEU A 244 -14.25 4.16 17.36
C LEU A 244 -15.25 5.13 16.70
N ALA A 245 -16.52 4.75 16.61
CA ALA A 245 -17.59 5.59 16.07
C ALA A 245 -17.89 6.84 16.94
N ALA A 246 -17.51 6.81 18.23
CA ALA A 246 -17.71 7.93 19.15
C ALA A 246 -16.57 8.96 19.12
N LEU A 247 -15.41 8.63 18.52
CA LEU A 247 -14.22 9.50 18.53
C LEU A 247 -14.39 10.79 17.73
N VAL A 248 -15.14 10.71 16.63
CA VAL A 248 -15.46 11.86 15.78
C VAL A 248 -16.95 11.77 15.49
N PRO A 249 -17.76 12.77 15.89
CA PRO A 249 -19.14 12.81 15.43
C PRO A 249 -19.11 12.91 13.90
N LEU A 250 -19.51 11.83 13.24
CA LEU A 250 -19.76 11.85 11.81
C LEU A 250 -21.01 12.71 11.61
N ASP A 251 -20.82 14.01 11.43
CA ASP A 251 -21.91 14.85 10.95
C ASP A 251 -22.37 14.27 9.62
N SER A 252 -23.63 13.84 9.59
CA SER A 252 -24.32 13.23 8.45
C SER A 252 -24.64 14.27 7.38
N ARG A 253 -23.62 15.01 6.92
CA ARG A 253 -23.73 16.03 5.88
C ARG A 253 -22.50 16.08 4.99
N SER A 254 -22.53 15.27 3.94
CA SER A 254 -22.42 15.69 2.53
C SER A 254 -22.51 14.47 1.63
#